data_AF-A0A8S3IQT8-F1
#
_entry.id   AF-A0A8S3IQT8-F1
#
_cell.length_a   1.000
_cell.length_b   1.000
_cell.length_c   1.000
_cell.angle_alpha   90.00
_cell.angle_beta   90.00
_cell.angle_gamma   90.00
#
_symmetry.space_group_name_H-M   'P 1'
#
loop_
_entity.id
_entity.type
_entity.pdbx_description
1 polymer ?
#
loop_
_entity_poly.entity_id
_entity_poly.type
_entity_poly.pdbx_seq_one_letter_code
_entity_poly.pdbx_strand_id
1 'polypeptide(L)'
;FNGRIVRAAGDFQVELGSSALWLATEANTLMTLDSASCLYLLVLSGLTANKGYEWKVTFDNSWAGSIGCGNGGNCKFSTGAAGTVELVFNPNTKALSFRPLATVCGNGDCELGETCRTCLTDCGVCPPAVCGDGKCEDAETCDSCSSDCGNCPVCGDGTCQPNETYQTCPGDCPNELPGCGVFREESCEGGSQFHANAGVEAKRWQTPKPGTKDYQSSYQDYHTLVGYADIIYTGSDRSAADVCLETKHRYASTVTLTYYFDNTAQSNKCKRFTSGYTDILKTVVV
;
A
#
# COMPACT_ATOMS: atom_id res chain seq x y z
N PHE A 1 -4.49 5.43 -7.71
CA PHE A 1 -3.92 4.39 -8.59
C PHE A 1 -3.93 3.00 -7.96
N ASN A 2 -4.16 2.85 -6.64
CA ASN A 2 -4.21 1.54 -5.98
C ASN A 2 -5.34 0.64 -6.49
N GLY A 3 -5.02 -0.64 -6.67
CA GLY A 3 -5.92 -1.67 -7.22
C GLY A 3 -6.00 -1.67 -8.74
N ARG A 4 -5.32 -0.73 -9.42
CA ARG A 4 -5.27 -0.70 -10.89
C ARG A 4 -4.09 -1.52 -11.38
N ILE A 5 -4.28 -2.22 -12.49
CA ILE A 5 -3.17 -2.85 -13.21
C ILE A 5 -2.39 -1.72 -13.89
N VAL A 6 -1.10 -1.56 -13.57
CA VAL A 6 -0.25 -0.50 -14.15
C VAL A 6 0.75 -1.13 -15.10
N ARG A 7 0.76 -0.71 -16.36
CA ARG A 7 1.67 -1.27 -17.38
C ARG A 7 2.41 -0.19 -18.15
N ALA A 8 3.66 -0.45 -18.48
CA ALA A 8 4.39 0.34 -19.46
C ALA A 8 4.06 -0.17 -20.88
N ALA A 9 3.48 0.68 -21.72
CA ALA A 9 3.22 0.36 -23.12
C ALA A 9 4.09 1.26 -24.01
N GLY A 10 4.70 0.71 -25.04
CA GLY A 10 5.71 1.41 -25.83
C GLY A 10 6.20 0.65 -27.06
N ASP A 11 7.15 1.24 -27.75
CA ASP A 11 7.77 0.66 -28.96
C ASP A 11 8.87 -0.37 -28.64
N PHE A 12 9.23 -0.54 -27.36
CA PHE A 12 10.19 -1.54 -26.89
C PHE A 12 9.58 -2.95 -26.72
N GLN A 13 8.24 -3.06 -26.67
CA GLN A 13 7.53 -4.28 -26.26
C GLN A 13 7.84 -5.50 -27.14
N VAL A 14 7.97 -5.32 -28.46
CA VAL A 14 8.28 -6.43 -29.37
C VAL A 14 9.67 -7.04 -29.14
N GLU A 15 10.63 -6.26 -28.63
CA GLU A 15 11.95 -6.78 -28.26
C GLU A 15 11.88 -7.65 -26.99
N LEU A 16 10.81 -7.50 -26.20
CA LEU A 16 10.49 -8.33 -25.03
C LEU A 16 9.56 -9.51 -25.38
N GLY A 17 9.35 -9.78 -26.67
CA GLY A 17 8.53 -10.89 -27.16
C GLY A 17 7.02 -10.59 -27.28
N SER A 18 6.60 -9.33 -27.15
CA SER A 18 5.19 -8.95 -27.37
C SER A 18 4.75 -9.15 -28.82
N SER A 19 3.47 -9.48 -28.99
CA SER A 19 2.86 -9.65 -30.33
C SER A 19 2.69 -8.36 -31.11
N ALA A 20 2.73 -7.20 -30.44
CA ALA A 20 2.60 -5.89 -31.05
C ALA A 20 3.30 -4.80 -30.20
N LEU A 21 3.57 -3.66 -30.84
CA LEU A 21 3.97 -2.42 -30.17
C LEU A 21 2.75 -1.79 -29.49
N TRP A 22 2.96 -0.99 -28.43
CA TRP A 22 1.91 -0.21 -27.78
C TRP A 22 0.72 -1.05 -27.29
N LEU A 23 1.00 -2.24 -26.76
CA LEU A 23 -0.02 -3.15 -26.25
C LEU A 23 -0.29 -2.84 -24.77
N ALA A 24 -1.44 -2.24 -24.48
CA ALA A 24 -1.86 -1.90 -23.11
C ALA A 24 -2.12 -3.12 -22.22
N THR A 25 -2.23 -4.31 -22.79
CA THR A 25 -2.54 -5.57 -22.10
C THR A 25 -1.31 -6.45 -21.89
N GLU A 26 -0.12 -6.00 -22.31
CA GLU A 26 1.10 -6.82 -22.30
C GLU A 26 1.50 -7.22 -20.88
N ALA A 27 1.56 -8.53 -20.60
CA ALA A 27 1.88 -9.08 -19.30
C ALA A 27 3.31 -8.74 -18.86
N ASN A 28 4.27 -8.81 -19.78
CA ASN A 28 5.71 -8.63 -19.52
C ASN A 28 6.09 -7.21 -19.12
N THR A 29 5.19 -6.24 -19.29
CA THR A 29 5.42 -4.85 -18.90
C THR A 29 4.58 -4.41 -17.71
N LEU A 30 4.17 -5.35 -16.87
CA LEU A 30 3.53 -5.08 -15.58
C LEU A 30 4.50 -4.33 -14.68
N MET A 31 4.14 -3.11 -14.25
CA MET A 31 4.91 -2.38 -13.27
C MET A 31 4.55 -2.85 -11.87
N THR A 32 5.56 -3.05 -11.02
CA THR A 32 5.39 -3.46 -9.62
C THR A 32 5.42 -2.24 -8.72
N LEU A 33 4.47 -2.14 -7.78
CA LEU A 33 4.50 -1.08 -6.77
C LEU A 33 5.56 -1.42 -5.71
N ASP A 34 6.57 -0.58 -5.59
CA ASP A 34 7.47 -0.59 -4.44
C ASP A 34 6.80 0.13 -3.26
N SER A 35 6.58 -0.61 -2.18
CA SER A 35 5.90 -0.12 -0.98
C SER A 35 6.76 0.83 -0.14
N ALA A 36 8.09 0.78 -0.29
CA ALA A 36 9.00 1.65 0.44
C ALA A 36 9.06 3.06 -0.16
N SER A 37 9.16 3.16 -1.50
CA SER A 37 9.24 4.45 -2.20
C SER A 37 7.89 4.97 -2.72
N CYS A 38 6.83 4.16 -2.70
CA CYS A 38 5.53 4.46 -3.31
C CYS A 38 5.61 4.72 -4.82
N LEU A 39 6.53 4.06 -5.51
CA LEU A 39 6.73 4.18 -6.95
C LEU A 39 6.36 2.87 -7.65
N TYR A 40 5.80 2.96 -8.84
CA TYR A 40 5.69 1.81 -9.74
C TYR A 40 7.01 1.66 -10.50
N LEU A 41 7.64 0.50 -10.38
CA LEU A 41 8.94 0.19 -10.95
C LEU A 41 8.80 -0.96 -11.96
N LEU A 42 9.54 -0.89 -13.05
CA LEU A 42 9.65 -1.97 -14.02
C LEU A 42 11.09 -2.02 -14.52
N VAL A 43 11.79 -3.10 -14.20
CA VAL A 43 13.12 -3.37 -14.76
C VAL A 43 12.94 -4.13 -16.06
N LEU A 44 13.50 -3.59 -17.13
CA LEU A 44 13.53 -4.20 -18.46
C LEU A 44 14.96 -4.56 -18.81
N SER A 45 15.16 -5.76 -19.33
CA SER A 45 16.44 -6.28 -19.82
C SER A 45 16.28 -6.88 -21.22
N GLY A 46 17.37 -7.01 -21.97
CA GLY A 46 17.35 -7.62 -23.30
C GLY A 46 16.89 -6.67 -24.41
N LEU A 47 16.75 -5.38 -24.11
CA LEU A 47 16.53 -4.35 -25.11
C LEU A 47 17.83 -4.08 -25.87
N THR A 48 17.71 -3.57 -27.10
CA THR A 48 18.87 -3.15 -27.89
C THR A 48 19.68 -2.10 -27.12
N ALA A 49 20.99 -2.33 -26.99
CA ALA A 49 21.89 -1.43 -26.27
C ALA A 49 21.98 -0.04 -26.93
N ASN A 50 22.08 1.01 -26.11
CA ASN A 50 22.22 2.40 -26.55
C ASN A 50 21.13 2.88 -27.54
N LYS A 51 19.92 2.33 -27.44
CA LYS A 51 18.79 2.67 -28.31
C LYS A 51 17.77 3.51 -27.53
N GLY A 52 17.15 4.47 -28.24
CA GLY A 52 16.04 5.26 -27.73
C GLY A 52 14.70 4.62 -28.04
N TYR A 53 13.77 4.74 -27.09
CA TYR A 53 12.43 4.17 -27.13
C TYR A 53 11.39 5.19 -26.63
N GLU A 54 10.13 4.91 -26.94
CA GLU A 54 8.98 5.67 -26.50
C GLU A 54 8.01 4.83 -25.67
N TRP A 55 7.41 5.43 -24.63
CA TRP A 55 6.50 4.74 -23.75
C TRP A 55 5.46 5.64 -23.09
N LYS A 56 4.42 5.00 -22.54
CA LYS A 56 3.37 5.55 -21.68
C LYS A 56 2.99 4.54 -20.61
N VAL A 57 2.33 5.03 -19.57
CA VAL A 57 1.69 4.17 -18.57
C VAL A 57 0.22 4.00 -18.94
N THR A 58 -0.22 2.74 -18.94
CA THR A 58 -1.60 2.32 -19.17
C THR A 58 -2.17 1.71 -17.90
N PHE A 59 -3.49 1.68 -17.81
CA PHE A 59 -4.20 1.22 -16.62
C PHE A 59 -5.30 0.24 -16.96
N ASP A 60 -5.43 -0.82 -16.15
CA ASP A 60 -6.51 -1.80 -16.26
C ASP A 60 -6.64 -2.39 -17.68
N ASN A 61 -5.48 -2.70 -18.28
CA ASN A 61 -5.38 -3.21 -19.64
C ASN A 61 -6.00 -2.29 -20.71
N SER A 62 -6.03 -0.98 -20.45
CA SER A 62 -6.69 0.03 -21.29
C SER A 62 -5.89 1.32 -21.42
N TRP A 63 -6.11 2.01 -22.54
CA TRP A 63 -5.62 3.36 -22.80
C TRP A 63 -6.41 4.45 -22.05
N ALA A 64 -7.56 4.10 -21.46
CA ALA A 64 -8.39 5.03 -20.73
C ALA A 64 -7.63 5.62 -19.51
N GLY A 65 -7.36 6.92 -19.58
CA GLY A 65 -6.60 7.63 -18.54
C GLY A 65 -5.10 7.36 -18.55
N SER A 66 -4.55 6.90 -19.68
CA SER A 66 -3.11 6.70 -19.85
C SER A 66 -2.31 7.97 -19.55
N ILE A 67 -1.11 7.82 -19.01
CA ILE A 67 -0.23 8.94 -18.67
C ILE A 67 1.03 8.87 -19.51
N GLY A 68 1.41 10.02 -20.05
CA GLY A 68 2.64 10.25 -20.79
C GLY A 68 3.36 11.51 -20.31
N CYS A 69 4.33 12.00 -21.08
CA CYS A 69 5.17 13.13 -20.71
C CYS A 69 4.67 14.43 -21.33
N GLY A 70 4.96 15.56 -20.68
CA GLY A 70 4.50 16.88 -21.12
C GLY A 70 2.97 16.94 -21.16
N ASN A 71 2.40 17.31 -22.30
CA ASN A 71 0.94 17.41 -22.51
C ASN A 71 0.28 16.03 -22.80
N GLY A 72 0.79 14.95 -22.22
CA GLY A 72 0.33 13.58 -22.48
C GLY A 72 0.93 12.93 -23.75
N GLY A 73 2.03 13.49 -24.26
CA GLY A 73 2.80 12.90 -25.35
C GLY A 73 3.55 11.63 -24.92
N ASN A 74 4.18 10.95 -25.87
CA ASN A 74 4.99 9.78 -25.58
C ASN A 74 6.23 10.20 -24.78
N CYS A 75 6.51 9.50 -23.68
CA CYS A 75 7.75 9.67 -22.94
C CYS A 75 8.89 9.00 -23.69
N LYS A 76 10.08 9.60 -23.66
CA LYS A 76 11.29 9.01 -24.24
C LYS A 76 12.17 8.42 -23.13
N PHE A 77 12.78 7.28 -23.39
CA PHE A 77 13.88 6.75 -22.58
C PHE A 77 14.95 6.15 -23.49
N SER A 78 16.13 5.93 -22.92
CA SER A 78 17.23 5.28 -23.62
C SER A 78 17.82 4.18 -22.76
N THR A 79 18.23 3.08 -23.38
CA THR A 79 18.96 2.00 -22.72
C THR A 79 20.45 2.33 -22.64
N GLY A 80 21.13 1.80 -21.62
CA GLY A 80 22.59 1.83 -21.54
C GLY A 80 23.25 0.75 -22.41
N ALA A 81 24.57 0.60 -22.27
CA ALA A 81 25.34 -0.42 -22.99
C ALA A 81 24.90 -1.86 -22.70
N ALA A 82 24.30 -2.11 -21.52
CA ALA A 82 23.77 -3.40 -21.12
C ALA A 82 22.34 -3.69 -21.62
N GLY A 83 21.71 -2.78 -22.38
CA GLY A 83 20.34 -2.99 -22.86
C GLY A 83 19.30 -3.09 -21.73
N THR A 84 19.60 -2.51 -20.55
CA THR A 84 18.78 -2.62 -19.34
C THR A 84 18.38 -1.23 -18.84
N VAL A 85 17.16 -1.10 -18.32
CA VAL A 85 16.60 0.15 -17.79
C VAL A 85 15.56 -0.12 -16.70
N GLU A 86 15.47 0.74 -15.71
CA GLU A 86 14.33 0.81 -14.78
C GLU A 86 13.39 1.93 -15.21
N LEU A 87 12.16 1.59 -15.57
CA LEU A 87 11.09 2.55 -15.79
C LEU A 87 10.38 2.83 -14.47
N VAL A 88 10.13 4.10 -14.19
CA VAL A 88 9.59 4.58 -12.92
C VAL A 88 8.35 5.42 -13.18
N PHE A 89 7.26 5.08 -12.52
CA PHE A 89 6.02 5.87 -12.51
C PHE A 89 5.67 6.28 -11.09
N ASN A 90 5.59 7.60 -10.86
CA ASN A 90 5.13 8.15 -9.59
C ASN A 90 3.61 8.40 -9.65
N PRO A 91 2.80 7.62 -8.91
CA PRO A 91 1.34 7.75 -8.95
C PRO A 91 0.84 9.04 -8.29
N ASN A 92 1.62 9.67 -7.42
CA ASN A 92 1.20 10.90 -6.72
C ASN A 92 1.37 12.12 -7.61
N THR A 93 2.51 12.23 -8.30
CA THR A 93 2.82 13.37 -9.18
C THR A 93 2.45 13.13 -10.63
N LYS A 94 2.07 11.90 -10.99
CA LYS A 94 1.87 11.43 -12.37
C LYS A 94 3.13 11.56 -13.24
N ALA A 95 4.30 11.66 -12.62
CA ALA A 95 5.56 11.77 -13.32
C ALA A 95 6.06 10.40 -13.79
N LEU A 96 6.55 10.35 -15.03
CA LEU A 96 7.26 9.21 -15.60
C LEU A 96 8.73 9.59 -15.68
N SER A 97 9.60 8.70 -15.21
CA SER A 97 11.04 8.83 -15.30
C SER A 97 11.66 7.46 -15.60
N PHE A 98 12.95 7.45 -15.88
CA PHE A 98 13.70 6.21 -16.07
C PHE A 98 15.09 6.33 -15.45
N ARG A 99 15.65 5.20 -15.06
CA ARG A 99 17.03 5.08 -14.60
C ARG A 99 17.74 4.10 -15.54
N PRO A 100 18.71 4.56 -16.35
CA PRO A 100 19.55 3.62 -17.07
C PRO A 100 20.32 2.81 -16.02
N LEU A 101 20.05 1.51 -15.97
CA LEU A 101 20.79 0.59 -15.12
C LEU A 101 22.07 0.25 -15.87
N ALA A 102 23.13 0.98 -15.53
CA ALA A 102 24.47 0.59 -15.91
C ALA A 102 24.87 -0.55 -14.96
N THR A 103 24.55 -1.78 -15.33
CA THR A 103 25.21 -2.94 -14.73
C THR A 103 26.68 -2.84 -15.14
N VAL A 104 27.54 -2.26 -14.30
CA VAL A 104 28.99 -2.23 -14.53
C VAL A 104 29.57 -3.44 -13.82
N CYS A 105 29.37 -4.63 -14.39
CA CYS A 105 30.14 -5.75 -13.88
C CYS A 105 31.63 -5.55 -14.25
N GLY A 106 32.55 -5.83 -13.33
CA GLY A 106 34.00 -5.72 -13.50
C GLY A 106 34.64 -4.48 -12.88
N ASN A 107 33.97 -3.79 -11.96
CA ASN A 107 34.58 -2.73 -11.12
C ASN A 107 35.28 -3.29 -9.86
N GLY A 108 35.03 -4.56 -9.51
CA GLY A 108 35.63 -5.27 -8.39
C GLY A 108 34.88 -5.14 -7.06
N ASP A 109 33.75 -4.45 -6.99
CA ASP A 109 32.97 -4.22 -5.77
C ASP A 109 31.51 -4.67 -5.97
N CYS A 110 30.98 -5.51 -5.07
CA CYS A 110 29.58 -5.96 -5.12
C CYS A 110 28.64 -4.87 -4.59
N GLU A 111 28.07 -4.07 -5.49
CA GLU A 111 27.25 -2.89 -5.16
C GLU A 111 25.75 -3.21 -4.96
N LEU A 112 24.99 -2.25 -4.42
CA LEU A 112 23.56 -2.41 -4.14
C LEU A 112 22.76 -2.54 -5.45
N GLY A 113 22.34 -3.76 -5.77
CA GLY A 113 21.68 -4.12 -7.04
C GLY A 113 22.45 -5.15 -7.86
N GLU A 114 23.67 -5.50 -7.44
CA GLU A 114 24.45 -6.61 -7.96
C GLU A 114 24.23 -7.86 -7.11
N THR A 115 24.22 -9.02 -7.76
CA THR A 115 24.14 -10.32 -7.08
C THR A 115 25.20 -11.24 -7.67
N CYS A 116 25.60 -12.29 -6.96
CA CYS A 116 26.51 -13.31 -7.51
C CYS A 116 25.95 -13.99 -8.78
N ARG A 117 24.63 -13.86 -9.05
CA ARG A 117 23.99 -14.33 -10.29
C ARG A 117 24.00 -13.30 -11.43
N THR A 118 24.07 -12.00 -11.13
CA THR A 118 23.98 -10.91 -12.11
C THR A 118 25.31 -10.21 -12.38
N CYS A 119 26.25 -10.21 -11.41
CA CYS A 119 27.64 -9.77 -11.55
C CYS A 119 28.58 -10.71 -10.77
N LEU A 120 28.77 -11.91 -11.32
CA LEU A 120 29.69 -12.93 -10.79
C LEU A 120 31.13 -12.41 -10.57
N THR A 121 31.58 -11.48 -11.42
CA THR A 121 32.93 -10.92 -11.38
C THR A 121 33.18 -10.06 -10.15
N ASP A 122 32.16 -9.34 -9.66
CA ASP A 122 32.29 -8.40 -8.53
C ASP A 122 31.75 -9.00 -7.22
N CYS A 123 30.67 -9.79 -7.29
CA CYS A 123 30.05 -10.45 -6.14
C CYS A 123 30.59 -11.86 -5.83
N GLY A 124 31.47 -12.39 -6.68
CA GLY A 124 32.07 -13.71 -6.51
C GLY A 124 31.10 -14.87 -6.81
N VAL A 125 31.62 -16.10 -6.67
CA VAL A 125 30.83 -17.33 -6.89
C VAL A 125 29.78 -17.46 -5.80
N CYS A 126 28.52 -17.72 -6.18
CA CYS A 126 27.48 -18.00 -5.19
C CYS A 126 27.90 -19.20 -4.31
N PRO A 127 27.77 -19.12 -2.97
CA PRO A 127 28.03 -20.25 -2.11
C PRO A 127 27.18 -21.45 -2.54
N PRO A 128 27.71 -22.69 -2.46
CA PRO A 128 26.89 -23.88 -2.69
C PRO A 128 25.77 -23.93 -1.64
N ALA A 129 24.55 -24.26 -2.06
CA ALA A 129 23.41 -24.46 -1.19
C ALA A 129 23.75 -25.48 -0.08
N VAL A 130 23.48 -25.14 1.19
CA VAL A 130 23.79 -25.99 2.35
C VAL A 130 22.49 -26.35 3.05
N CYS A 131 21.81 -27.37 2.54
CA CYS A 131 20.57 -27.80 3.17
C CYS A 131 20.81 -28.42 4.57
N GLY A 132 19.97 -28.10 5.54
CA GLY A 132 19.86 -28.71 6.87
C GLY A 132 20.17 -27.78 8.04
N ASP A 133 20.32 -26.47 7.82
CA ASP A 133 20.62 -25.48 8.85
C ASP A 133 19.37 -24.76 9.39
N GLY A 134 18.20 -25.01 8.79
CA GLY A 134 16.91 -24.46 9.18
C GLY A 134 16.64 -23.03 8.70
N LYS A 135 17.41 -22.50 7.75
CA LYS A 135 17.17 -21.20 7.10
C LYS A 135 17.13 -21.39 5.59
N CYS A 136 16.34 -20.56 4.90
CA CYS A 136 16.30 -20.56 3.43
C CYS A 136 17.15 -19.39 2.92
N GLU A 137 18.38 -19.67 2.46
CA GLU A 137 19.32 -18.67 1.94
C GLU A 137 19.17 -18.43 0.42
N ASP A 138 19.76 -17.35 -0.11
CA ASP A 138 19.60 -16.94 -1.53
C ASP A 138 20.06 -17.98 -2.58
N ALA A 139 20.86 -18.96 -2.16
CA ALA A 139 21.31 -20.08 -3.00
C ALA A 139 20.36 -21.29 -2.97
N GLU A 140 19.37 -21.29 -2.08
CA GLU A 140 18.50 -22.41 -1.77
C GLU A 140 17.10 -22.18 -2.37
N THR A 141 16.51 -23.24 -2.89
CA THR A 141 15.13 -23.22 -3.38
C THR A 141 14.36 -24.36 -2.75
N CYS A 142 13.02 -24.28 -2.72
CA CYS A 142 12.20 -25.40 -2.27
C CYS A 142 12.43 -26.69 -3.10
N ASP A 143 12.93 -26.56 -4.34
CA ASP A 143 13.30 -27.69 -5.20
C ASP A 143 14.65 -28.33 -4.81
N SER A 144 15.60 -27.53 -4.30
CA SER A 144 16.96 -27.99 -3.98
C SER A 144 17.18 -28.29 -2.48
N CYS A 145 16.51 -27.56 -1.59
CA CYS A 145 16.63 -27.66 -0.13
C CYS A 145 15.26 -27.57 0.54
N SER A 146 14.34 -28.50 0.23
CA SER A 146 12.99 -28.53 0.82
C SER A 146 12.95 -28.70 2.34
N SER A 147 14.05 -29.18 2.95
CA SER A 147 14.15 -29.31 4.40
C SER A 147 14.28 -27.97 5.12
N ASP A 148 14.82 -26.95 4.47
CA ASP A 148 15.02 -25.61 5.05
C ASP A 148 14.07 -24.57 4.43
N CYS A 149 13.79 -24.69 3.12
CA CYS A 149 12.89 -23.80 2.38
C CYS A 149 11.43 -24.30 2.32
N GLY A 150 11.14 -25.49 2.85
CA GLY A 150 9.82 -26.13 2.81
C GLY A 150 9.50 -26.79 1.46
N ASN A 151 8.36 -27.50 1.39
CA ASN A 151 7.88 -28.11 0.14
C ASN A 151 7.44 -27.02 -0.85
N CYS A 152 7.76 -27.21 -2.13
CA CYS A 152 7.28 -26.31 -3.17
C CYS A 152 5.73 -26.28 -3.22
N PRO A 153 5.13 -25.10 -3.41
CA PRO A 153 3.67 -24.92 -3.50
C PRO A 153 3.07 -25.75 -4.65
N VAL A 154 1.91 -26.38 -4.45
CA VAL A 154 1.19 -27.12 -5.50
C VAL A 154 -0.02 -26.31 -5.94
N CYS A 155 0.14 -25.48 -6.96
CA CYS A 155 -0.95 -24.63 -7.42
C CYS A 155 -1.91 -25.35 -8.40
N GLY A 156 -3.21 -25.11 -8.27
CA GLY A 156 -4.30 -25.57 -9.14
C GLY A 156 -5.31 -26.54 -8.51
N ASP A 157 -5.33 -26.72 -7.18
CA ASP A 157 -6.29 -27.60 -6.48
C ASP A 157 -7.55 -26.87 -5.98
N GLY A 158 -7.57 -25.54 -6.08
CA GLY A 158 -8.66 -24.66 -5.70
C GLY A 158 -8.75 -24.32 -4.20
N THR A 159 -7.76 -24.69 -3.38
CA THR A 159 -7.77 -24.46 -1.92
C THR A 159 -6.45 -23.88 -1.41
N CYS A 160 -6.47 -22.69 -0.83
CA CYS A 160 -5.25 -22.07 -0.28
C CYS A 160 -4.69 -22.81 0.95
N GLN A 161 -3.57 -23.51 0.78
CA GLN A 161 -2.89 -24.26 1.86
C GLN A 161 -1.91 -23.36 2.65
N PRO A 162 -1.51 -23.73 3.88
CA PRO A 162 -0.68 -22.88 4.74
C PRO A 162 0.71 -22.51 4.19
N ASN A 163 1.23 -23.26 3.23
CA ASN A 163 2.51 -23.02 2.53
C ASN A 163 2.32 -22.37 1.14
N GLU A 164 1.10 -21.99 0.79
CA GLU A 164 0.76 -21.29 -0.44
C GLU A 164 0.44 -19.82 -0.12
N THR A 165 0.85 -18.95 -1.03
CA THR A 165 0.55 -17.50 -0.96
C THR A 165 -0.04 -17.05 -2.27
N TYR A 166 -0.72 -15.90 -2.30
CA TYR A 166 -1.17 -15.31 -3.57
C TYR A 166 -0.01 -15.14 -4.59
N GLN A 167 1.20 -14.89 -4.10
CA GLN A 167 2.38 -14.70 -4.94
C GLN A 167 2.88 -15.99 -5.59
N THR A 168 2.63 -17.13 -4.94
CA THR A 168 3.10 -18.44 -5.39
C THR A 168 2.00 -19.24 -6.08
N CYS A 169 0.75 -19.16 -5.59
CA CYS A 169 -0.41 -19.86 -6.13
C CYS A 169 -1.65 -18.94 -6.24
N PRO A 170 -1.68 -17.99 -7.20
CA PRO A 170 -2.74 -16.99 -7.33
C PRO A 170 -4.12 -17.55 -7.71
N GLY A 171 -4.17 -18.77 -8.25
CA GLY A 171 -5.43 -19.47 -8.58
C GLY A 171 -6.14 -20.06 -7.36
N ASP A 172 -5.38 -20.48 -6.34
CA ASP A 172 -5.90 -21.18 -5.15
C ASP A 172 -5.94 -20.27 -3.92
N CYS A 173 -5.01 -19.31 -3.84
CA CYS A 173 -4.93 -18.26 -2.83
C CYS A 173 -5.33 -16.90 -3.41
N PRO A 174 -6.63 -16.60 -3.57
CA PRO A 174 -7.08 -15.29 -4.01
C PRO A 174 -6.71 -14.21 -2.99
N ASN A 175 -6.34 -13.03 -3.51
CA ASN A 175 -5.74 -11.96 -2.74
C ASN A 175 -6.80 -11.14 -1.97
N GLU A 176 -7.04 -11.47 -0.71
CA GLU A 176 -7.73 -10.61 0.25
C GLU A 176 -6.84 -10.47 1.51
N LEU A 177 -5.94 -9.49 1.74
CA LEU A 177 -5.50 -8.24 1.12
C LEU A 177 -3.94 -8.17 1.14
N PRO A 178 -3.26 -7.51 0.18
CA PRO A 178 -1.79 -7.44 0.06
C PRO A 178 -1.18 -6.05 0.38
N GLY A 179 -0.09 -5.97 1.16
CA GLY A 179 0.73 -4.76 1.30
C GLY A 179 0.01 -3.51 1.87
N CYS A 180 0.43 -2.29 1.46
CA CYS A 180 0.02 -0.96 1.99
C CYS A 180 -1.47 -0.56 1.80
N GLY A 181 -2.39 -1.47 2.06
CA GLY A 181 -3.78 -1.14 2.37
C GLY A 181 -3.93 -0.86 3.87
N VAL A 182 -4.67 0.19 4.21
CA VAL A 182 -5.38 0.30 5.49
C VAL A 182 -6.87 0.09 5.18
N PHE A 183 -7.59 -0.56 6.11
CA PHE A 183 -8.98 -0.99 5.98
C PHE A 183 -9.87 -0.04 5.15
N ARG A 184 -10.58 -0.60 4.16
CA ARG A 184 -11.73 0.06 3.51
C ARG A 184 -12.99 -0.76 3.74
N GLU A 185 -13.42 -0.76 4.98
CA GLU A 185 -14.83 -0.67 5.38
C GLU A 185 -14.78 0.00 6.76
N GLU A 186 -15.58 1.05 6.94
CA GLU A 186 -15.48 2.07 8.02
C GLU A 186 -14.46 3.23 7.81
N SER A 187 -14.24 3.69 6.58
CA SER A 187 -13.34 4.85 6.33
C SER A 187 -13.94 5.93 5.42
N CYS A 188 -13.97 7.15 5.96
CA CYS A 188 -14.38 8.46 5.45
C CYS A 188 -14.38 8.65 3.92
N GLU A 189 -15.52 9.09 3.36
CA GLU A 189 -15.67 9.61 1.98
C GLU A 189 -15.09 11.03 1.80
N GLY A 190 -13.88 11.26 2.32
CA GLY A 190 -13.14 12.51 2.18
C GLY A 190 -13.33 13.52 3.32
N GLY A 191 -12.24 14.20 3.67
CA GLY A 191 -12.16 15.10 4.83
C GLY A 191 -11.80 14.38 6.14
N SER A 192 -11.46 15.15 7.18
CA SER A 192 -11.13 14.66 8.53
C SER A 192 -12.34 14.14 9.32
N GLN A 193 -13.39 13.68 8.63
CA GLN A 193 -14.61 13.19 9.28
C GLN A 193 -15.07 11.85 8.71
N PHE A 194 -15.41 10.97 9.64
CA PHE A 194 -16.06 9.68 9.44
C PHE A 194 -17.37 9.82 8.67
N HIS A 195 -17.45 9.12 7.53
CA HIS A 195 -18.68 8.84 6.80
C HIS A 195 -18.84 7.32 6.75
N ALA A 196 -19.74 6.77 7.55
CA ALA A 196 -20.19 5.41 7.28
C ALA A 196 -20.97 5.44 5.96
N ASN A 197 -21.00 4.34 5.21
CA ASN A 197 -21.88 4.27 4.05
C ASN A 197 -23.34 4.53 4.48
N ALA A 198 -24.21 4.99 3.58
CA ALA A 198 -25.57 5.41 3.95
C ALA A 198 -26.37 4.30 4.67
N GLY A 199 -26.06 3.02 4.39
CA GLY A 199 -26.65 1.88 5.08
C GLY A 199 -26.18 1.73 6.53
N VAL A 200 -24.90 1.94 6.82
CA VAL A 200 -24.33 1.91 8.18
C VAL A 200 -24.72 3.16 8.95
N GLU A 201 -24.73 4.34 8.32
CA GLU A 201 -25.27 5.57 8.94
C GLU A 201 -26.74 5.42 9.31
N ALA A 202 -27.55 4.79 8.44
CA ALA A 202 -28.95 4.47 8.75
C ALA A 202 -29.09 3.48 9.90
N LYS A 203 -28.05 2.68 10.18
CA LYS A 203 -28.00 1.72 11.29
C LYS A 203 -27.36 2.26 12.57
N ARG A 204 -26.76 3.46 12.54
CA ARG A 204 -26.07 4.09 13.69
C ARG A 204 -26.88 4.06 14.99
N TRP A 205 -28.20 4.19 14.88
CA TRP A 205 -29.11 4.32 16.01
C TRP A 205 -29.92 3.05 16.32
N GLN A 206 -29.45 1.88 15.88
CA GLN A 206 -30.18 0.61 16.03
C GLN A 206 -29.90 -0.13 17.34
N THR A 207 -29.00 0.37 18.18
CA THR A 207 -28.83 -0.17 19.53
C THR A 207 -30.12 0.01 20.34
N PRO A 208 -30.59 -1.01 21.08
CA PRO A 208 -31.78 -0.89 21.92
C PRO A 208 -31.68 0.26 22.92
N LYS A 209 -32.80 0.93 23.21
CA LYS A 209 -32.86 2.01 24.19
C LYS A 209 -32.69 1.46 25.62
N PRO A 210 -32.09 2.22 26.54
CA PRO A 210 -32.14 1.89 27.96
C PRO A 210 -33.58 1.56 28.41
N GLY A 211 -33.75 0.38 29.01
CA GLY A 211 -35.05 -0.10 29.50
C GLY A 211 -35.89 -0.92 28.49
N THR A 212 -35.38 -1.26 27.29
CA THR A 212 -36.09 -2.14 26.34
C THR A 212 -35.59 -3.60 26.38
N LYS A 213 -36.34 -4.50 25.73
CA LYS A 213 -36.24 -5.97 25.80
C LYS A 213 -34.86 -6.57 25.48
N ASP A 214 -34.00 -5.85 24.76
CA ASP A 214 -32.68 -6.34 24.31
C ASP A 214 -31.52 -5.39 24.70
N TYR A 215 -31.78 -4.45 25.61
CA TYR A 215 -30.76 -3.50 26.07
C TYR A 215 -29.70 -4.18 26.93
N GLN A 216 -28.44 -3.84 26.67
CA GLN A 216 -27.29 -4.17 27.52
C GLN A 216 -26.69 -2.87 28.06
N SER A 217 -26.25 -2.88 29.33
CA SER A 217 -25.64 -1.70 29.97
C SER A 217 -24.41 -1.18 29.25
N SER A 218 -23.67 -2.08 28.57
CA SER A 218 -22.53 -1.74 27.71
C SER A 218 -22.89 -0.84 26.52
N TYR A 219 -24.16 -0.82 26.07
CA TYR A 219 -24.62 0.04 24.99
C TYR A 219 -24.74 1.51 25.41
N GLN A 220 -24.79 1.79 26.72
CA GLN A 220 -24.92 3.13 27.26
C GLN A 220 -26.02 3.92 26.54
N ASP A 221 -25.67 5.06 25.94
CA ASP A 221 -26.55 5.95 25.20
C ASP A 221 -26.38 5.87 23.67
N TYR A 222 -25.77 4.81 23.13
CA TYR A 222 -25.49 4.68 21.68
C TYR A 222 -26.73 4.76 20.78
N HIS A 223 -27.93 4.57 21.33
CA HIS A 223 -29.18 4.80 20.61
C HIS A 223 -29.40 6.29 20.26
N THR A 224 -28.79 7.20 21.02
CA THR A 224 -29.11 8.63 21.05
C THR A 224 -27.88 9.52 20.86
N LEU A 225 -26.76 9.19 21.51
CA LEU A 225 -25.50 9.93 21.48
C LEU A 225 -24.33 8.96 21.26
N VAL A 226 -23.49 9.27 20.29
CA VAL A 226 -22.22 8.57 20.07
C VAL A 226 -21.09 9.58 20.00
N GLY A 227 -19.91 9.21 20.47
CA GLY A 227 -18.74 10.06 20.37
C GLY A 227 -17.46 9.38 20.82
N TYR A 228 -16.34 10.04 20.56
CA TYR A 228 -14.99 9.59 20.94
C TYR A 228 -14.12 10.80 21.27
N ALA A 229 -13.00 10.54 21.97
CA ALA A 229 -11.97 11.56 22.21
C ALA A 229 -10.91 11.48 21.11
N ASP A 230 -10.62 12.60 20.47
CA ASP A 230 -9.53 12.79 19.52
C ASP A 230 -8.38 13.53 20.19
N ILE A 231 -7.14 13.08 19.96
CA ILE A 231 -5.95 13.61 20.61
C ILE A 231 -4.93 14.00 19.54
N ILE A 232 -4.65 15.29 19.44
CA ILE A 232 -3.76 15.85 18.42
C ILE A 232 -2.59 16.56 19.11
N TYR A 233 -1.38 16.03 18.97
CA TYR A 233 -0.18 16.71 19.46
C TYR A 233 0.09 17.97 18.64
N THR A 234 0.38 19.08 19.32
CA THR A 234 0.56 20.39 18.68
C THR A 234 1.95 20.58 18.07
N GLY A 235 2.88 19.67 18.35
CA GLY A 235 4.27 19.73 17.91
C GLY A 235 4.94 18.36 17.94
N SER A 236 6.10 18.25 17.28
CA SER A 236 6.88 17.00 17.19
C SER A 236 7.54 16.61 18.52
N ASP A 237 7.74 17.57 19.41
CA ASP A 237 8.24 17.37 20.78
C ASP A 237 7.20 16.77 21.73
N ARG A 238 5.92 16.72 21.30
CA ARG A 238 4.78 16.21 22.07
C ARG A 238 4.61 16.89 23.44
N SER A 239 5.02 18.15 23.56
CA SER A 239 4.92 18.91 24.82
C SER A 239 3.51 19.41 25.14
N ALA A 240 2.60 19.39 24.15
CA ALA A 240 1.19 19.68 24.32
C ALA A 240 0.32 18.93 23.31
N ALA A 241 -0.94 18.71 23.67
CA ALA A 241 -1.96 18.10 22.83
C ALA A 241 -3.32 18.79 23.00
N ASP A 242 -4.06 18.92 21.90
CA ASP A 242 -5.48 19.24 21.92
C ASP A 242 -6.29 17.96 22.06
N VAL A 243 -7.13 17.90 23.09
CA VAL A 243 -8.09 16.80 23.29
C VAL A 243 -9.48 17.31 22.94
N CYS A 244 -10.07 16.74 21.89
CA CYS A 244 -11.38 17.12 21.36
C CYS A 244 -12.38 15.97 21.53
N LEU A 245 -13.57 16.26 22.06
CA LEU A 245 -14.66 15.29 22.16
C LEU A 245 -15.53 15.39 20.90
N GLU A 246 -15.36 14.44 19.99
CA GLU A 246 -16.11 14.37 18.74
C GLU A 246 -17.40 13.59 18.96
N THR A 247 -18.55 14.26 18.81
CA THR A 247 -19.86 13.68 19.13
C THR A 247 -20.87 13.87 18.00
N LYS A 248 -21.76 12.89 17.81
CA LYS A 248 -22.97 13.00 16.98
C LYS A 248 -24.19 12.63 17.82
N HIS A 249 -25.24 13.44 17.75
CA HIS A 249 -26.51 13.22 18.43
C HIS A 249 -27.64 12.97 17.42
N ARG A 250 -28.54 12.02 17.70
CA ARG A 250 -29.64 11.63 16.80
C ARG A 250 -30.57 12.79 16.43
N TYR A 251 -30.73 13.75 17.34
CA TYR A 251 -31.56 14.94 17.18
C TYR A 251 -30.73 16.23 17.33
N ALA A 252 -29.59 16.30 16.63
CA ALA A 252 -28.64 17.40 16.78
C ALA A 252 -29.24 18.82 16.60
N SER A 253 -30.36 18.96 15.88
CA SER A 253 -31.05 20.24 15.70
C SER A 253 -31.88 20.70 16.91
N THR A 254 -32.11 19.86 17.91
CA THR A 254 -33.00 20.15 19.06
C THR A 254 -32.32 20.02 20.42
N VAL A 255 -31.02 19.75 20.45
CA VAL A 255 -30.26 19.59 21.71
C VAL A 255 -29.02 20.48 21.70
N THR A 256 -28.57 20.87 22.88
CA THR A 256 -27.29 21.56 23.09
C THR A 256 -26.44 20.67 23.98
N LEU A 257 -25.21 20.39 23.56
CA LEU A 257 -24.27 19.56 24.30
C LEU A 257 -23.38 20.43 25.21
N THR A 258 -23.12 19.93 26.41
CA THR A 258 -22.15 20.49 27.36
C THR A 258 -21.02 19.49 27.56
N TYR A 259 -19.78 19.94 27.39
CA TYR A 259 -18.58 19.12 27.51
C TYR A 259 -17.91 19.36 28.85
N TYR A 260 -17.57 18.29 29.56
CA TYR A 260 -16.88 18.35 30.84
C TYR A 260 -15.48 17.77 30.68
N PHE A 261 -14.46 18.51 31.12
CA PHE A 261 -13.08 18.03 31.28
C PHE A 261 -12.67 18.23 32.74
N ASP A 262 -12.45 17.13 33.46
CA ASP A 262 -12.21 17.12 34.90
C ASP A 262 -13.28 17.91 35.68
N ASN A 263 -14.55 17.60 35.39
CA ASN A 263 -15.75 18.26 35.94
C ASN A 263 -15.90 19.75 35.61
N THR A 264 -15.04 20.31 34.76
CA THR A 264 -15.18 21.70 34.30
C THR A 264 -16.03 21.73 33.03
N ALA A 265 -17.22 22.34 33.13
CA ALA A 265 -18.16 22.49 32.01
C ALA A 265 -17.70 23.54 31.00
N GLN A 266 -17.87 23.26 29.72
CA GLN A 266 -17.66 24.21 28.63
C GLN A 266 -18.51 23.87 27.40
N SER A 267 -18.75 24.86 26.55
CA SER A 267 -19.39 24.69 25.25
C SER A 267 -18.40 24.30 24.14
N ASN A 268 -17.11 24.56 24.34
CA ASN A 268 -16.07 24.15 23.41
C ASN A 268 -15.77 22.65 23.59
N LYS A 269 -15.82 21.90 22.50
CA LYS A 269 -15.53 20.46 22.49
C LYS A 269 -14.04 20.12 22.67
N CYS A 270 -13.14 21.09 22.51
CA CYS A 270 -11.70 20.90 22.60
C CYS A 270 -11.09 21.61 23.81
N LYS A 271 -10.09 20.97 24.44
CA LYS A 271 -9.25 21.57 25.49
C LYS A 271 -7.79 21.17 25.29
N ARG A 272 -6.88 22.14 25.44
CA ARG A 272 -5.43 21.90 25.36
C ARG A 272 -4.88 21.43 26.69
N PHE A 273 -4.04 20.41 26.64
CA PHE A 273 -3.27 19.89 27.77
C PHE A 273 -1.78 19.96 27.43
N THR A 274 -0.95 20.17 28.44
CA THR A 274 0.51 20.17 28.30
C THR A 274 1.08 18.93 28.97
N SER A 275 2.36 18.66 28.75
CA SER A 275 3.11 17.62 29.46
C SER A 275 3.12 17.78 31.00
N GLY A 276 2.66 18.91 31.53
CA GLY A 276 2.43 19.11 32.96
C GLY A 276 1.17 18.44 33.51
N TYR A 277 0.25 18.00 32.65
CA TYR A 277 -0.93 17.23 33.05
C TYR A 277 -0.58 15.76 33.18
N THR A 278 -0.66 15.21 34.39
CA THR A 278 -0.17 13.86 34.72
C THR A 278 -1.26 12.91 35.24
N ASP A 279 -2.46 13.42 35.46
CA ASP A 279 -3.62 12.63 35.92
C ASP A 279 -4.33 11.91 34.76
N ILE A 280 -5.30 11.05 35.10
CA ILE A 280 -6.21 10.45 34.11
C ILE A 280 -7.33 11.44 33.80
N LEU A 281 -7.37 11.91 32.56
CA LEU A 281 -8.39 12.84 32.09
C LEU A 281 -9.80 12.23 32.16
N LYS A 282 -10.69 12.90 32.91
CA LYS A 282 -12.10 12.51 33.00
C LYS A 282 -12.94 13.39 32.09
N THR A 283 -13.65 12.77 31.15
CA THR A 283 -14.52 13.47 30.21
C THR A 283 -15.95 12.97 30.28
N VAL A 284 -16.91 13.89 30.25
CA VAL A 284 -18.35 13.59 30.20
C VAL A 284 -19.01 14.54 29.19
N VAL A 285 -19.97 14.04 28.43
CA VAL A 285 -20.82 14.85 27.54
C VAL A 285 -22.26 14.70 28.04
N VAL A 286 -22.92 15.84 28.23
CA VAL A 286 -24.32 15.93 28.68
C VAL A 286 -25.13 16.70 27.65
#